data_AF-M5RYN9-F1
#
_entry.id   AF-M5RYN9-F1
#
_cell.length_a   1.000
_cell.length_b   1.000
_cell.length_c   1.000
_cell.angle_alpha   90.00
_cell.angle_beta   90.00
_cell.angle_gamma   90.00
#
_symmetry.space_group_name_H-M   'P 1'
#
loop_
_entity.id
_entity.type
_entity.pdbx_description
1 polymer ?
#
loop_
_entity_poly.entity_id
_entity_poly.type
_entity_poly.pdbx_seq_one_letter_code
_entity_poly.pdbx_strand_id
1 'polypeptide(L)'
;MQPTIFESRDAMSDLGLTNGCVEIQPLELYYKPDKRKWSESQLQAIAQGDLFASEKERVGLGDRVPWQFRLKFRERSTGLEGDRKVLAWSYYAAYQRNKVIEGEVGALAQISDRIRKSIFNPDRTVYGIFGTHSRIGEWMISGLYHVPKTITQIRAFQWE
;
A
#
# COMPACT_ATOMS: atom_id res chain seq x y z
N MET A 1 -14.39 7.81 22.57
CA MET A 1 -13.29 7.45 21.65
C MET A 1 -13.93 7.13 20.31
N GLN A 2 -13.58 7.81 19.21
CA GLN A 2 -14.20 7.51 17.92
C GLN A 2 -13.70 6.16 17.39
N PRO A 3 -14.56 5.34 16.75
CA PRO A 3 -14.12 4.10 16.13
C PRO A 3 -13.09 4.41 15.03
N THR A 4 -11.94 3.75 15.08
CA THR A 4 -10.87 3.90 14.07
C THR A 4 -11.01 2.92 12.91
N ILE A 5 -11.88 1.91 13.07
CA ILE A 5 -12.28 0.94 12.05
C ILE A 5 -13.68 1.31 11.61
N PHE A 6 -13.85 1.49 10.31
CA PHE A 6 -15.09 1.92 9.67
C PHE A 6 -15.73 0.76 8.94
N GLU A 7 -17.04 0.87 8.76
CA GLU A 7 -17.81 -0.10 7.99
C GLU A 7 -17.34 -0.09 6.54
N SER A 8 -17.32 1.05 5.85
CA SER A 8 -16.94 1.12 4.44
C SER A 8 -16.26 2.44 4.09
N ARG A 9 -15.72 2.52 2.87
CA ARG A 9 -15.20 3.79 2.31
C ARG A 9 -16.30 4.81 2.04
N ASP A 10 -17.48 4.33 1.66
CA ASP A 10 -18.63 5.20 1.40
C ASP A 10 -19.12 5.79 2.72
N ALA A 11 -19.21 5.00 3.79
CA ALA A 11 -19.52 5.48 5.13
C ALA A 11 -18.50 6.54 5.62
N MET A 12 -17.21 6.36 5.33
CA MET A 12 -16.21 7.40 5.62
C MET A 12 -16.47 8.68 4.81
N SER A 13 -16.82 8.56 3.53
CA SER A 13 -17.09 9.70 2.65
C SER A 13 -18.33 10.47 3.10
N ASP A 14 -19.40 9.78 3.51
CA ASP A 14 -20.64 10.36 4.03
C ASP A 14 -20.41 11.17 5.31
N LEU A 15 -19.42 10.76 6.12
CA LEU A 15 -18.98 11.48 7.32
C LEU A 15 -17.98 12.62 7.02
N GLY A 16 -17.66 12.89 5.75
CA GLY A 16 -16.67 13.89 5.35
C GLY A 16 -15.23 13.51 5.70
N LEU A 17 -14.95 12.22 5.95
CA LEU A 17 -13.62 11.74 6.31
C LEU A 17 -12.79 11.45 5.06
N THR A 18 -11.50 11.77 5.13
CA THR A 18 -10.55 11.57 4.02
C THR A 18 -9.59 10.41 4.25
N ASN A 19 -9.70 9.74 5.40
CA ASN A 19 -8.92 8.55 5.73
C ASN A 19 -9.67 7.64 6.73
N GLY A 20 -9.27 6.37 6.77
CA GLY A 20 -9.68 5.44 7.81
C GLY A 20 -9.35 3.99 7.46
N CYS A 21 -9.75 3.07 8.34
CA CYS A 21 -9.42 1.65 8.26
C CYS A 21 -10.65 0.81 7.92
N VAL A 22 -10.56 -0.08 6.93
CA VAL A 22 -11.65 -0.97 6.52
C VAL A 22 -11.15 -2.40 6.42
N GLU A 23 -11.92 -3.35 6.94
CA GLU A 23 -11.64 -4.77 6.76
C GLU A 23 -11.97 -5.22 5.33
N ILE A 24 -11.03 -5.91 4.70
CA ILE A 24 -11.15 -6.34 3.31
C ILE A 24 -10.81 -7.82 3.14
N GLN A 25 -11.43 -8.44 2.16
CA GLN A 25 -11.03 -9.71 1.57
C GLN A 25 -10.21 -9.42 0.31
N PRO A 26 -8.90 -9.71 0.30
CA PRO A 26 -8.10 -9.63 -0.91
C PRO A 26 -8.61 -10.62 -1.97
N LEU A 27 -8.76 -10.16 -3.21
CA LEU A 27 -9.17 -10.98 -4.35
C LEU A 27 -8.00 -11.19 -5.32
N GLU A 28 -7.30 -10.11 -5.67
CA GLU A 28 -6.20 -10.18 -6.65
C GLU A 28 -5.17 -9.08 -6.39
N LEU A 29 -3.89 -9.47 -6.24
CA LEU A 29 -2.77 -8.54 -6.26
C LEU A 29 -2.09 -8.60 -7.62
N TYR A 30 -1.96 -7.45 -8.26
CA TYR A 30 -1.29 -7.32 -9.54
C TYR A 30 -0.54 -5.99 -9.61
N TYR A 31 0.33 -5.82 -10.60
CA TYR A 31 1.05 -4.57 -10.82
C TYR A 31 0.84 -4.06 -12.25
N LYS A 32 0.89 -2.74 -12.42
CA LYS A 32 0.92 -2.08 -13.73
C LYS A 32 2.24 -1.33 -13.89
N PRO A 33 2.83 -1.30 -15.10
CA PRO A 33 3.96 -0.43 -15.38
C PRO A 33 3.63 1.04 -15.08
N ASP A 34 4.54 1.75 -14.44
CA ASP A 34 4.47 3.20 -14.25
C ASP A 34 5.37 3.88 -15.29
N LYS A 35 4.74 4.44 -16.33
CA LYS A 35 5.45 5.13 -17.42
C LYS A 35 5.85 6.56 -17.06
N ARG A 36 5.50 7.06 -15.88
CA ARG A 36 5.81 8.44 -15.47
C ARG A 36 7.32 8.59 -15.35
N LYS A 37 7.84 9.69 -15.89
CA LYS A 37 9.23 10.10 -15.70
C LYS A 37 9.27 11.24 -14.70
N TRP A 38 10.40 11.38 -14.01
CA TRP A 38 10.66 12.60 -13.26
C TRP A 38 10.75 13.76 -14.23
N SER A 39 10.11 14.88 -13.89
CA SER A 39 10.38 16.15 -14.56
C SER A 39 11.77 16.64 -14.19
N GLU A 40 12.32 17.55 -15.00
CA GLU A 40 13.63 18.14 -14.75
C GLU A 40 13.71 18.83 -13.38
N SER A 41 12.66 19.58 -13.00
CA SER A 41 12.55 20.20 -11.67
C SER A 41 12.58 19.18 -10.52
N GLN A 42 11.97 18.02 -10.70
CA GLN A 42 11.97 16.94 -9.71
C GLN A 42 13.34 16.28 -9.61
N LEU A 43 14.03 16.07 -10.74
CA LEU A 43 15.40 15.56 -10.75
C LEU A 43 16.35 16.53 -10.04
N GLN A 44 16.22 17.83 -10.28
CA GLN A 44 17.00 18.85 -9.58
C GLN A 44 16.73 18.85 -8.07
N ALA A 45 15.47 18.74 -7.65
CA ALA A 45 15.12 18.63 -6.23
C ALA A 45 15.67 17.34 -5.58
N ILE A 46 15.61 16.21 -6.28
CA ILE A 46 16.20 14.93 -5.82
C ILE A 46 17.72 15.05 -5.72
N ALA A 47 18.38 15.71 -6.67
CA ALA A 47 19.83 15.92 -6.68
C ALA A 47 20.31 16.86 -5.55
N GLN A 48 19.45 17.79 -5.11
CA GLN A 48 19.69 18.62 -3.92
C GLN A 48 19.42 17.86 -2.60
N GLY A 49 18.72 16.73 -2.68
CA GLY A 49 18.44 15.84 -1.57
C GLY A 49 19.71 15.16 -1.07
N ASP A 50 20.10 15.54 0.15
CA ASP A 50 21.18 14.97 0.95
C ASP A 50 22.61 15.39 0.54
N LEU A 51 22.99 16.61 0.96
CA LEU A 51 24.34 17.16 0.88
C LEU A 51 25.42 16.26 1.52
N PHE A 52 25.01 15.31 2.36
CA PHE A 52 25.90 14.44 3.14
C PHE A 52 25.89 12.97 2.68
N ALA A 53 25.04 12.59 1.73
CA ALA A 53 25.05 11.24 1.16
C ALA A 53 26.29 11.03 0.28
N SER A 54 26.96 9.89 0.48
CA SER A 54 28.07 9.47 -0.38
C SER A 54 27.59 9.18 -1.81
N GLU A 55 28.50 9.20 -2.78
CA GLU A 55 28.19 8.89 -4.18
C GLU A 55 27.50 7.52 -4.34
N LYS A 56 27.88 6.54 -3.51
CA LYS A 56 27.27 5.21 -3.47
C LYS A 56 25.83 5.21 -2.94
N GLU A 57 25.51 6.10 -2.01
CA GLU A 57 24.14 6.27 -1.47
C GLU A 57 23.24 7.08 -2.41
N ARG A 58 23.84 7.86 -3.31
CA ARG A 58 23.12 8.61 -4.34
C ARG A 58 22.71 7.77 -5.55
N VAL A 59 23.36 6.63 -5.78
CA VAL A 59 22.98 5.68 -6.84
C VAL A 59 21.56 5.17 -6.57
N GLY A 60 20.63 5.48 -7.48
CA GLY A 60 19.24 5.03 -7.42
C GLY A 60 18.28 5.96 -6.65
N LEU A 61 18.72 7.07 -6.06
CA LEU A 61 17.81 8.08 -5.47
C LEU A 61 16.88 8.71 -6.53
N GLY A 62 17.36 8.84 -7.76
CA GLY A 62 16.58 9.27 -8.92
C GLY A 62 15.80 8.16 -9.61
N ASP A 63 16.02 6.89 -9.24
CA ASP A 63 15.37 5.76 -9.91
C ASP A 63 13.91 5.67 -9.45
N ARG A 64 13.00 5.98 -10.37
CA ARG A 64 11.58 5.75 -10.14
C ARG A 64 11.31 4.25 -10.17
N VAL A 65 10.47 3.76 -9.26
CA VAL A 65 9.96 2.40 -9.35
C VAL A 65 9.09 2.28 -10.62
N PRO A 66 9.41 1.37 -11.56
CA PRO A 66 8.77 1.34 -12.89
C PRO A 66 7.40 0.64 -12.88
N TRP A 67 6.80 0.46 -11.71
CA TRP A 67 5.54 -0.27 -11.53
C TRP A 67 4.76 0.24 -10.31
N GLN A 68 3.46 -0.04 -10.29
CA GLN A 68 2.56 0.25 -9.18
C GLN A 68 1.69 -0.97 -8.87
N PHE A 69 1.69 -1.39 -7.61
CA PHE A 69 0.76 -2.42 -7.14
C PHE A 69 -0.67 -1.91 -7.09
N ARG A 70 -1.58 -2.81 -7.42
CA ARG A 70 -3.01 -2.64 -7.30
C ARG A 70 -3.59 -3.88 -6.63
N LEU A 71 -4.63 -3.66 -5.83
CA LEU A 71 -5.35 -4.69 -5.13
C LEU A 71 -6.81 -4.63 -5.53
N LYS A 72 -7.33 -5.74 -6.06
CA LYS A 72 -8.76 -6.01 -6.05
C LYS A 72 -9.13 -6.61 -4.71
N PHE A 73 -10.20 -6.12 -4.12
CA PHE A 73 -10.67 -6.54 -2.82
C PHE A 73 -12.19 -6.47 -2.74
N ARG A 74 -12.75 -7.16 -1.76
CA ARG A 74 -14.14 -7.03 -1.34
C ARG A 74 -14.18 -6.49 0.08
N GLU A 75 -14.95 -5.45 0.34
CA GLU A 75 -15.18 -4.97 1.71
C GLU A 75 -16.02 -6.00 2.48
N ARG A 76 -15.62 -6.29 3.72
CA ARG A 76 -16.27 -7.36 4.51
C ARG A 76 -17.69 -7.01 4.96
N SER A 77 -17.91 -5.75 5.32
CA SER A 77 -19.18 -5.21 5.84
C SER A 77 -20.26 -5.08 4.76
N THR A 78 -19.89 -4.57 3.58
CA THR A 78 -20.82 -4.22 2.50
C THR A 78 -20.87 -5.25 1.39
N GLY A 79 -19.84 -6.10 1.26
CA GLY A 79 -19.67 -7.01 0.14
C GLY A 79 -19.28 -6.32 -1.17
N LEU A 80 -19.06 -5.00 -1.17
CA LEU A 80 -18.70 -4.25 -2.37
C LEU A 80 -17.26 -4.51 -2.80
N GLU A 81 -17.05 -4.63 -4.10
CA GLU A 81 -15.72 -4.83 -4.67
C GLU A 81 -15.07 -3.50 -5.06
N GLY A 82 -13.75 -3.44 -4.88
CA GLY A 82 -12.93 -2.29 -5.23
C GLY A 82 -11.62 -2.72 -5.87
N ASP A 83 -11.13 -1.89 -6.79
CA ASP A 83 -9.79 -2.00 -7.36
C ASP A 83 -9.06 -0.69 -7.09
N ARG A 84 -8.02 -0.73 -6.25
CA ARG A 84 -7.31 0.49 -5.84
C ARG A 84 -5.79 0.31 -5.88
N LYS A 85 -5.12 1.45 -6.10
CA LYS A 85 -3.67 1.55 -5.99
C LYS A 85 -3.26 1.32 -4.54
N VAL A 86 -2.18 0.57 -4.35
CA VAL A 86 -1.50 0.41 -3.07
C VAL A 86 -0.30 1.37 -3.04
N LEU A 87 -0.32 2.32 -2.11
CA LEU A 87 0.82 3.15 -1.80
C LEU A 87 1.80 2.32 -0.99
N ALA A 88 2.96 2.09 -1.59
CA ALA A 88 3.80 0.97 -1.27
C ALA A 88 5.22 1.45 -0.93
N TRP A 89 5.36 2.52 -0.13
CA TRP A 89 6.68 3.11 0.14
C TRP A 89 7.67 2.10 0.71
N SER A 90 7.21 1.26 1.64
CA SER A 90 8.01 0.17 2.20
C SER A 90 8.39 -0.90 1.16
N TYR A 91 7.50 -1.17 0.20
CA TYR A 91 7.78 -2.11 -0.89
C TYR A 91 8.75 -1.51 -1.90
N TYR A 92 8.67 -0.20 -2.16
CA TYR A 92 9.60 0.54 -3.00
C TYR A 92 11.00 0.57 -2.40
N ALA A 93 11.10 0.82 -1.09
CA ALA A 93 12.38 0.74 -0.38
C ALA A 93 12.96 -0.69 -0.39
N ALA A 94 12.12 -1.72 -0.26
CA ALA A 94 12.57 -3.11 -0.42
C ALA A 94 13.03 -3.40 -1.85
N TYR A 95 12.34 -2.88 -2.86
CA TYR A 95 12.69 -3.04 -4.28
C TYR A 95 14.05 -2.46 -4.59
N GLN A 96 14.31 -1.22 -4.17
CA GLN A 96 15.60 -0.58 -4.44
C GLN A 96 16.76 -1.36 -3.82
N ARG A 97 16.59 -1.87 -2.59
CA ARG A 97 17.62 -2.71 -1.94
C ARG A 97 17.87 -4.01 -2.69
N ASN A 98 16.82 -4.68 -3.15
CA ASN A 98 16.94 -5.98 -3.82
C ASN A 98 17.35 -5.85 -5.29
N LYS A 99 17.04 -4.73 -5.96
CA LYS A 99 17.40 -4.47 -7.36
C LYS A 99 18.91 -4.58 -7.60
N VAL A 100 19.72 -4.12 -6.65
CA VAL A 100 21.18 -4.15 -6.72
C VAL A 100 21.72 -5.58 -6.74
N ILE A 101 21.02 -6.53 -6.11
CA ILE A 101 21.47 -7.91 -5.92
C ILE A 101 20.86 -8.83 -7.00
N GLU A 102 19.55 -8.71 -7.23
CA GLU A 102 18.73 -9.66 -8.01
C GLU A 102 18.33 -9.14 -9.40
N GLY A 103 18.70 -7.89 -9.72
CA GLY A 103 18.17 -7.18 -10.88
C GLY A 103 16.69 -6.79 -10.74
N GLU A 104 16.15 -6.09 -11.74
CA GLU A 104 14.81 -5.50 -11.65
C GLU A 104 13.69 -6.56 -11.58
N VAL A 105 13.78 -7.58 -12.44
CA VAL A 105 12.76 -8.63 -12.54
C VAL A 105 12.74 -9.49 -11.27
N GLY A 106 13.93 -9.89 -10.78
CA GLY A 106 14.06 -10.69 -9.56
C GLY A 106 13.55 -9.95 -8.33
N ALA A 107 13.93 -8.68 -8.18
CA ALA A 107 13.47 -7.84 -7.07
C ALA A 107 11.94 -7.68 -7.05
N LEU A 108 11.31 -7.42 -8.21
CA LEU A 108 9.86 -7.31 -8.32
C LEU A 108 9.15 -8.63 -7.99
N ALA A 109 9.65 -9.76 -8.51
CA ALA A 109 9.08 -11.07 -8.25
C ALA A 109 9.11 -11.41 -6.75
N GLN A 110 10.24 -11.18 -6.09
CA GLN A 110 10.41 -11.46 -4.66
C GLN A 110 9.47 -10.61 -3.79
N ILE A 111 9.30 -9.34 -4.13
CA ILE A 111 8.43 -8.42 -3.37
C ILE A 111 6.97 -8.77 -3.60
N SER A 112 6.59 -9.05 -4.86
CA SER A 112 5.25 -9.50 -5.22
C SER A 112 4.88 -10.76 -4.43
N ASP A 113 5.77 -11.76 -4.40
CA ASP A 113 5.58 -13.01 -3.66
C ASP A 113 5.45 -12.77 -2.15
N ARG A 114 6.33 -11.94 -1.56
CA ARG A 114 6.28 -11.61 -0.13
C ARG A 114 4.95 -10.94 0.26
N ILE A 115 4.49 -9.98 -0.54
CA ILE A 115 3.20 -9.31 -0.28
C ILE A 115 2.06 -10.30 -0.45
N ARG A 116 2.07 -11.09 -1.54
CA ARG A 116 1.05 -12.10 -1.82
C ARG A 116 0.90 -13.10 -0.67
N LYS A 117 2.02 -13.67 -0.20
CA LYS A 117 2.05 -14.58 0.96
C LYS A 117 1.50 -13.94 2.23
N SER A 118 1.69 -12.63 2.38
CA SER A 118 1.21 -11.92 3.56
C SER A 118 -0.29 -11.59 3.49
N ILE A 119 -0.78 -11.13 2.34
CA ILE A 119 -2.18 -10.66 2.19
C ILE A 119 -3.15 -11.83 1.98
N PHE A 120 -2.73 -12.90 1.30
CA PHE A 120 -3.56 -14.08 1.05
C PHE A 120 -3.34 -15.18 2.10
N ASN A 121 -2.75 -14.83 3.24
CA ASN A 121 -2.59 -15.77 4.34
C ASN A 121 -3.97 -16.10 4.95
N PRO A 122 -4.40 -17.38 4.95
CA PRO A 122 -5.72 -17.76 5.45
C PRO A 122 -5.87 -17.57 6.98
N ASP A 123 -4.78 -17.47 7.73
CA ASP A 123 -4.76 -17.30 9.18
C ASP A 123 -4.77 -15.83 9.61
N ARG A 124 -4.84 -14.90 8.64
CA ARG A 124 -4.82 -13.47 8.89
C ARG A 124 -6.07 -12.78 8.34
N THR A 125 -6.48 -11.75 9.05
CA THR A 125 -7.46 -10.76 8.61
C THR A 125 -6.71 -9.58 8.01
N VAL A 126 -7.20 -9.05 6.89
CA VAL A 126 -6.56 -7.94 6.18
C VAL A 126 -7.37 -6.68 6.35
N TYR A 127 -6.70 -5.62 6.81
CA TYR A 127 -7.26 -4.29 6.93
C TYR A 127 -6.54 -3.35 5.96
N GLY A 128 -7.30 -2.62 5.16
CA GLY A 128 -6.79 -1.54 4.33
C GLY A 128 -6.94 -0.21 5.05
N ILE A 129 -5.84 0.54 5.20
CA ILE A 129 -5.94 1.96 5.49
C ILE A 129 -6.19 2.67 4.16
N PHE A 130 -7.34 3.29 4.05
CA PHE A 130 -7.71 4.08 2.90
C PHE A 130 -7.42 5.55 3.19
N GLY A 131 -6.97 6.27 2.17
CA GLY A 131 -6.81 7.71 2.22
C GLY A 131 -7.00 8.33 0.85
N THR A 132 -7.56 9.54 0.81
CA THR A 132 -7.63 10.32 -0.42
C THR A 132 -6.45 11.29 -0.52
N HIS A 133 -5.97 11.53 -1.74
CA HIS A 133 -5.10 12.68 -1.97
C HIS A 133 -5.96 13.94 -2.00
N SER A 134 -5.70 14.91 -1.12
CA SER A 134 -6.53 16.11 -0.91
C SER A 134 -6.86 16.89 -2.18
N ARG A 135 -5.98 16.87 -3.19
CA ARG A 135 -6.21 17.54 -4.49
C ARG A 135 -7.01 16.75 -5.53
N ILE A 136 -7.07 15.43 -5.44
CA ILE A 136 -7.62 14.56 -6.52
C ILE A 136 -8.87 13.81 -6.04
N GLY A 137 -9.05 13.65 -4.72
CA GLY A 137 -10.21 12.95 -4.14
C GLY A 137 -10.22 11.44 -4.40
N GLU A 138 -9.24 10.89 -5.11
CA GLU A 138 -9.14 9.46 -5.36
C GLU A 138 -8.69 8.71 -4.11
N TRP A 139 -9.52 7.77 -3.65
CA TRP A 139 -9.20 6.83 -2.59
C TRP A 139 -8.07 5.89 -3.03
N MET A 140 -7.04 5.76 -2.20
CA MET A 140 -5.95 4.81 -2.37
C MET A 140 -5.79 4.00 -1.08
N ILE A 141 -5.16 2.83 -1.19
CA ILE A 141 -4.74 2.06 -0.02
C ILE A 141 -3.39 2.61 0.42
N SER A 142 -3.34 3.35 1.52
CA SER A 142 -2.10 3.91 2.07
C SER A 142 -1.26 2.86 2.82
N GLY A 143 -1.91 1.82 3.32
CA GLY A 143 -1.26 0.72 4.03
C GLY A 143 -2.16 -0.51 4.12
N LEU A 144 -1.52 -1.67 4.24
CA LEU A 144 -2.18 -2.95 4.49
C LEU A 144 -1.68 -3.52 5.81
N TYR A 145 -2.60 -3.84 6.71
CA TYR A 145 -2.32 -4.50 7.97
C TYR A 145 -2.86 -5.92 7.93
N HIS A 146 -2.04 -6.87 8.38
CA HIS A 146 -2.37 -8.29 8.39
C HIS A 146 -2.33 -8.77 9.83
N VAL A 147 -3.49 -8.98 10.42
CA VAL A 147 -3.63 -9.30 11.84
C VAL A 147 -3.99 -10.78 11.96
N PRO A 148 -3.30 -11.58 12.80
CA PRO A 148 -3.71 -12.95 13.07
C PRO A 148 -5.19 -13.04 13.47
N LYS A 149 -5.92 -13.99 12.89
CA LYS A 149 -7.36 -14.18 13.18
C LYS A 149 -7.64 -14.45 14.65
N THR A 150 -6.69 -15.09 15.34
CA THR A 150 -6.75 -15.32 16.79
C THR A 150 -6.92 -14.02 17.57
N ILE A 151 -6.36 -12.90 17.11
CA ILE A 151 -6.51 -11.60 17.77
C ILE A 151 -7.85 -10.95 17.41
N THR A 152 -8.29 -11.08 16.16
CA THR A 152 -9.53 -10.43 15.69
C THR A 152 -10.79 -11.14 16.18
N GLN A 153 -10.74 -12.46 16.39
CA GLN A 153 -11.88 -13.27 16.84
C GLN A 153 -12.18 -13.13 18.34
N ILE A 154 -11.20 -12.72 19.16
CA ILE A 154 -11.39 -12.51 20.61
C ILE A 154 -12.43 -11.40 20.89
N ARG A 155 -12.60 -10.43 19.98
CA ARG A 155 -13.55 -9.32 20.17
C ARG A 155 -15.01 -9.66 19.92
N ALA A 156 -15.33 -10.80 19.29
CA ALA A 156 -16.71 -11.21 19.06
C ALA A 156 -17.38 -11.78 20.33
N PHE A 157 -16.65 -11.95 21.44
CA PHE A 157 -17.09 -12.70 22.62
C PHE A 157 -17.31 -11.87 23.90
N GLN A 158 -17.22 -10.54 23.85
CA GLN A 158 -17.40 -9.71 25.06
C GLN A 158 -18.07 -8.37 24.77
N TRP A 159 -19.39 -8.38 24.65
CA TRP A 159 -20.29 -7.28 25.01
C TRP A 159 -21.69 -7.90 25.25
N GLU A 160 -21.83 -8.61 26.37
CA GLU A 160 -23.14 -8.79 27.03
C GLU A 160 -23.36 -7.62 27.99
#